data_AF-A0A0K0FP30-F1
#
_entry.id   AF-A0A0K0FP30-F1
#
_cell.length_a   1.000
_cell.length_b   1.000
_cell.length_c   1.000
_cell.angle_alpha   90.00
_cell.angle_beta   90.00
_cell.angle_gamma   90.00
#
_symmetry.space_group_name_H-M   'P 1'
#
loop_
_entity.id
_entity.type
_entity.pdbx_description
1 polymer ?
#
loop_
_entity_poly.entity_id
_entity_poly.type
_entity_poly.pdbx_seq_one_letter_code
_entity_poly.pdbx_strand_id
1 'polypeptide(L)'
;MRASSVALGKHFGNLGKMYGEYRFSVAPNEQKPMKNFFNHAVINPLKVYVVSQWYYFVPPGIAAYLVYDWAKKANHHSKRKDPSIYANDV
;
A
#
# COMPACT_ATOMS: atom_id res chain seq x y z
N MET A 1 5.00 -32.00 -18.76
CA MET A 1 4.18 -31.47 -17.64
C MET A 1 3.36 -32.62 -17.09
N ARG A 2 3.59 -33.05 -15.84
CA ARG A 2 2.85 -34.19 -15.25
C ARG A 2 1.54 -33.68 -14.64
N ALA A 3 0.41 -34.09 -15.20
CA ALA A 3 -0.90 -33.85 -14.60
C ALA A 3 -0.99 -34.71 -13.31
N SER A 4 -0.70 -34.12 -12.16
CA SER A 4 -0.96 -34.76 -10.88
C SER A 4 -2.47 -34.68 -10.59
N SER A 5 -3.00 -35.65 -9.86
CA SER A 5 -4.39 -35.62 -9.35
C SER A 5 -4.69 -34.35 -8.55
N VAL A 6 -3.67 -33.77 -7.92
CA VAL A 6 -3.73 -32.47 -7.23
C VAL A 6 -3.89 -31.29 -8.20
N ALA A 7 -3.30 -31.35 -9.39
CA ALA A 7 -3.48 -30.34 -10.43
C ALA A 7 -4.86 -30.45 -11.10
N LEU A 8 -5.37 -31.67 -11.28
CA LEU A 8 -6.69 -31.96 -11.86
C LEU A 8 -7.86 -31.78 -10.87
N GLY A 9 -7.58 -31.68 -9.57
CA GLY A 9 -8.59 -31.52 -8.51
C GLY A 9 -9.01 -30.07 -8.24
N LYS A 10 -8.44 -29.07 -8.92
CA LYS A 10 -8.74 -27.65 -8.70
C LYS A 10 -10.01 -27.19 -9.42
N HIS A 11 -11.07 -28.00 -9.39
CA HIS A 11 -12.36 -27.69 -9.99
C HIS A 11 -13.48 -27.75 -8.95
N PHE A 12 -14.57 -27.01 -9.21
CA PHE A 12 -15.76 -27.02 -8.36
C PHE A 12 -16.21 -28.47 -8.11
N GLY A 13 -16.39 -28.83 -6.85
CA GLY A 13 -16.68 -30.20 -6.41
C GLY A 13 -15.50 -30.95 -5.78
N ASN A 14 -14.24 -30.54 -6.03
CA ASN A 14 -13.04 -31.15 -5.42
C ASN A 14 -12.10 -30.12 -4.73
N LEU A 15 -12.65 -28.95 -4.37
CA LEU A 15 -11.89 -27.84 -3.76
C LEU A 15 -11.54 -28.09 -2.28
N GLY A 16 -12.36 -28.86 -1.57
CA GLY A 16 -12.18 -29.13 -0.15
C GLY A 16 -13.41 -29.75 0.49
N LYS A 17 -13.23 -30.29 1.70
CA LYS A 17 -14.33 -30.82 2.53
C LYS A 17 -14.75 -29.74 3.53
N MET A 18 -16.00 -29.30 3.47
CA MET A 18 -16.59 -28.34 4.41
C MET A 18 -17.88 -28.94 4.97
N TYR A 19 -18.08 -28.83 6.28
CA TYR A 19 -19.22 -29.40 6.99
C TYR A 19 -19.82 -28.34 7.91
N GLY A 20 -21.15 -28.28 7.99
CA GLY A 20 -21.87 -27.44 8.97
C GLY A 20 -21.94 -25.94 8.65
N GLU A 21 -21.63 -25.52 7.43
CA GLU A 21 -21.79 -24.11 7.02
C GLU A 21 -23.12 -23.90 6.30
N TYR A 22 -23.92 -22.94 6.77
CA TYR A 22 -25.14 -22.48 6.11
C TYR A 22 -24.93 -21.04 5.63
N ARG A 23 -25.15 -20.79 4.33
CA ARG A 23 -25.02 -19.47 3.72
C ARG A 23 -26.39 -18.99 3.27
N PHE A 24 -26.76 -17.79 3.71
CA PHE A 24 -28.00 -17.14 3.32
C PHE A 24 -27.67 -15.96 2.39
N SER A 25 -28.39 -15.87 1.29
CA SER A 25 -28.25 -14.78 0.33
C SER A 25 -29.62 -14.37 -0.19
N VAL A 26 -29.81 -13.07 -0.39
CA VAL A 26 -31.00 -12.50 -0.99
C VAL A 26 -30.81 -12.43 -2.51
N ALA A 27 -31.88 -12.59 -3.30
CA ALA A 27 -31.78 -12.50 -4.76
C ALA A 27 -31.32 -11.09 -5.20
N PRO A 28 -30.52 -10.93 -6.27
CA PRO A 28 -29.94 -9.63 -6.65
C PRO A 28 -30.98 -8.53 -6.95
N ASN A 29 -32.14 -8.92 -7.48
CA ASN A 29 -33.27 -8.03 -7.78
C ASN A 29 -33.94 -7.45 -6.52
N GLU A 30 -33.77 -8.07 -5.36
CA GLU A 30 -34.31 -7.61 -4.07
C GLU A 30 -33.29 -6.76 -3.30
N GLN A 31 -32.03 -6.70 -3.76
CA GLN A 31 -30.97 -5.94 -3.12
C GLN A 31 -30.87 -4.51 -3.70
N LYS A 32 -30.43 -3.57 -2.86
CA LYS A 32 -30.07 -2.22 -3.31
C LYS A 32 -28.57 -2.21 -3.66
N PRO A 33 -28.18 -2.00 -4.94
CA PRO A 33 -26.79 -2.15 -5.37
C PRO A 33 -25.83 -1.14 -4.71
N MET A 34 -26.31 0.04 -4.36
CA MET A 34 -25.50 1.12 -3.76
C MET A 34 -25.90 1.42 -2.31
N LYS A 35 -26.40 0.42 -1.56
CA LYS A 35 -26.72 0.61 -0.15
C LYS A 35 -25.48 1.09 0.62
N ASN A 36 -25.62 2.16 1.41
CA ASN A 36 -24.54 2.76 2.20
C ASN A 36 -23.31 3.17 1.36
N PHE A 37 -23.51 3.62 0.12
CA PHE A 37 -22.46 3.96 -0.83
C PHE A 37 -21.32 4.78 -0.22
N PHE A 38 -21.61 5.93 0.40
CA PHE A 38 -20.57 6.80 0.98
C PHE A 38 -19.75 6.12 2.08
N ASN A 39 -20.39 5.31 2.92
CA ASN A 39 -19.70 4.60 3.98
C ASN A 39 -18.75 3.53 3.40
N HIS A 40 -19.22 2.76 2.41
CA HIS A 40 -18.41 1.70 1.80
C HIS A 40 -17.38 2.19 0.78
N ALA A 41 -17.67 3.27 0.07
CA ALA A 41 -16.81 3.78 -1.00
C ALA A 41 -15.76 4.79 -0.49
N VAL A 42 -16.06 5.53 0.59
CA VAL A 42 -15.18 6.61 1.07
C VAL A 42 -14.67 6.32 2.47
N ILE A 43 -15.57 6.13 3.45
CA ILE A 43 -15.19 6.03 4.86
C ILE A 43 -14.37 4.76 5.11
N ASN A 44 -14.85 3.60 4.66
CA ASN A 44 -14.17 2.32 4.88
C ASN A 44 -12.81 2.25 4.17
N PRO A 45 -12.67 2.63 2.88
CA PRO A 45 -11.36 2.60 2.22
C PRO A 45 -10.37 3.57 2.86
N LEU A 46 -10.79 4.78 3.24
CA LEU A 46 -9.91 5.71 3.95
C LEU A 46 -9.47 5.15 5.31
N LYS A 47 -10.40 4.59 6.08
CA LYS A 47 -10.08 3.97 7.38
C LYS A 47 -9.09 2.82 7.22
N VAL A 48 -9.30 1.95 6.24
CA VAL A 48 -8.43 0.79 6.00
C VAL A 48 -7.08 1.22 5.43
N TYR A 49 -7.04 1.92 4.30
CA TYR A 49 -5.79 2.17 3.59
C TYR A 49 -4.99 3.34 4.13
N VAL A 50 -5.64 4.38 4.66
CA VAL A 50 -4.94 5.54 5.19
C VAL A 50 -4.74 5.36 6.68
N VAL A 51 -5.83 5.26 7.45
CA VAL A 51 -5.74 5.29 8.92
C VAL A 51 -5.12 4.03 9.51
N SER A 52 -5.35 2.85 8.93
CA SER A 52 -4.80 1.60 9.49
C SER A 52 -3.42 1.23 8.94
N GLN A 53 -2.95 1.87 7.87
CA GLN A 53 -1.70 1.51 7.19
C GLN A 53 -0.70 2.68 7.03
N TRP A 54 -1.00 3.89 7.54
CA TRP A 54 -0.12 5.06 7.41
C TRP A 54 1.33 4.80 7.79
N TYR A 55 1.57 3.98 8.82
CA TYR A 55 2.91 3.68 9.32
C TYR A 55 3.79 2.87 8.36
N TYR A 56 3.20 2.23 7.33
CA TYR A 56 3.97 1.53 6.31
C TYR A 56 4.59 2.48 5.28
N PHE A 57 3.95 3.62 4.98
CA PHE A 57 4.37 4.51 3.89
C PHE A 57 4.79 5.90 4.34
N VAL A 58 4.23 6.43 5.43
CA VAL A 58 4.55 7.77 5.92
C VAL A 58 5.99 7.86 6.45
N PRO A 59 6.46 6.96 7.34
CA PRO A 59 7.85 7.02 7.81
C PRO A 59 8.92 6.92 6.70
N PRO A 60 8.87 5.94 5.76
CA PRO A 60 9.85 5.91 4.68
C PRO A 60 9.71 7.09 3.72
N GLY A 61 8.49 7.59 3.48
CA GLY A 61 8.27 8.80 2.68
C GLY A 61 8.92 10.04 3.28
N ILE A 62 8.76 10.26 4.58
CA ILE A 62 9.40 11.37 5.30
C ILE A 62 10.92 11.20 5.30
N ALA A 63 11.42 9.99 5.58
CA ALA A 63 12.86 9.72 5.58
C ALA A 63 13.50 10.03 4.22
N ALA A 64 12.88 9.58 3.13
CA ALA A 64 13.35 9.86 1.78
C ALA A 64 13.37 11.37 1.47
N TYR A 65 12.33 12.10 1.89
CA TYR A 65 12.26 13.55 1.70
C TYR A 65 13.37 14.28 2.46
N LEU A 66 13.63 13.90 3.71
CA LEU A 66 14.69 14.52 4.52
C LEU A 66 16.07 14.30 3.92
N VAL A 67 16.35 13.08 3.43
CA VAL A 67 17.61 12.76 2.74
C VAL A 67 17.75 13.59 1.47
N TYR A 68 16.68 13.70 0.68
CA TYR A 68 16.66 14.52 -0.53
C TYR A 68 16.95 16.00 -0.24
N ASP A 69 16.28 16.59 0.74
CA ASP A 69 16.47 17.99 1.12
C ASP A 69 17.90 18.27 1.63
N TRP A 70 18.41 17.38 2.49
CA TRP A 70 19.79 17.46 2.96
C TRP A 70 20.79 17.39 1.81
N ALA A 71 20.66 16.41 0.90
CA ALA A 71 21.57 16.24 -0.23
C ALA A 71 21.58 17.48 -1.13
N LYS A 72 20.41 18.08 -1.37
CA LYS A 72 20.28 19.29 -2.19
C LYS A 72 20.96 20.49 -1.54
N LYS A 73 20.76 20.70 -0.23
CA LYS A 73 21.40 21.77 0.54
C LYS A 73 22.92 21.56 0.62
N ALA A 74 23.37 20.36 0.95
CA ALA A 74 24.79 20.02 1.05
C ALA A 74 25.51 20.23 -0.29
N ASN A 75 24.93 19.78 -1.41
CA ASN A 75 25.49 20.02 -2.75
C ASN A 75 25.61 21.51 -3.06
N HIS A 76 24.57 22.30 -2.76
CA HIS A 76 24.61 23.74 -2.95
C HIS A 76 25.65 24.43 -2.05
N HIS A 77 25.81 24.02 -0.79
CA HIS A 77 26.85 24.53 0.09
C HIS A 77 28.26 24.16 -0.39
N SER A 78 28.48 22.92 -0.83
CA SER A 78 29.78 22.45 -1.32
C SER A 78 30.27 23.17 -2.58
N LYS A 79 29.34 23.68 -3.39
CA LYS A 79 29.66 24.44 -4.62
C LYS A 79 29.97 25.91 -4.34
N ARG A 80 29.68 26.42 -3.14
CA ARG A 80 30.06 27.78 -2.77
C ARG A 80 31.53 27.82 -2.41
N LYS A 81 32.22 28.86 -2.88
CA LYS A 81 33.61 29.13 -2.49
C LYS A 81 33.64 29.44 -0.99
N ASP A 82 34.56 28.81 -0.28
CA ASP A 82 34.84 29.12 1.12
C ASP A 82 35.94 30.18 1.20
N PRO A 83 35.65 31.41 1.67
CA PRO A 83 36.64 32.48 1.77
C PRO A 83 37.80 32.15 2.71
N SER A 84 37.61 31.26 3.69
CA SER A 84 38.62 30.91 4.69
C SER A 84 39.81 30.15 4.09
N ILE A 85 39.59 29.43 2.99
CA ILE A 85 40.62 28.66 2.28
C ILE A 85 41.64 29.60 1.59
N TYR A 86 41.21 30.81 1.21
CA TYR A 86 42.05 31.78 0.50
C TYR A 86 42.69 32.82 1.41
N ALA A 87 42.47 32.74 2.73
CA ALA A 87 42.92 33.76 3.68
C ALA A 87 44.45 33.80 3.90
N ASN A 88 45.15 32.69 3.63
CA ASN A 88 46.60 32.55 3.79
C ASN A 88 47.33 32.32 2.45
N ASP A 89 46.66 32.58 1.32
CA ASP A 89 47.25 32.44 -0.01
C ASP A 89 48.03 33.73 -0.32
N VAL A 90 49.30 33.77 0.12
CA VAL A 90 50.32 34.82 -0.12
C VAL A 90 51.63 34.15 -0.51
#